data_AF-A0A5S3WK51-F1
#
_entry.id   AF-A0A5S3WK51-F1
#
_cell.length_a   1.000
_cell.length_b   1.000
_cell.length_c   1.000
_cell.angle_alpha   90.00
_cell.angle_beta   90.00
_cell.angle_gamma   90.00
#
_symmetry.space_group_name_H-M   'P 1'
#
loop_
_entity.id
_entity.type
_entity.pdbx_description
1 polymer ?
#
loop_
_entity_poly.entity_id
_entity_poly.type
_entity_poly.pdbx_seq_one_letter_code
_entity_poly.pdbx_strand_id
1 'polypeptide(L)'
;MFDSKKLEIIYWVILAFRDYYVPGECEETPMGMMQEGIDNYLQGFDIQGGRFRIVDLKDTLLCAYQSDIELWWRLNCHDFNAEPPINEVQVEDDLGVQSASVLFWVEYFGLGKEFMDQDKFDEYFDKYHPEMLKLLVKCCVWDVLFPGETLPGYTVPTSADTSSFDYTA
;
A
#
# COMPACT_ATOMS: atom_id res chain seq x y z
N MET A 1 -4.44 -20.05 -0.42
CA MET A 1 -3.50 -20.07 0.71
C MET A 1 -2.22 -19.40 0.24
N PHE A 2 -1.82 -18.31 0.90
CA PHE A 2 -0.59 -17.60 0.60
C PHE A 2 0.59 -18.43 1.16
N ASP A 3 1.54 -18.84 0.32
CA ASP A 3 2.72 -19.58 0.78
C ASP A 3 3.79 -18.62 1.32
N SER A 4 4.81 -19.16 2.02
CA SER A 4 5.82 -18.33 2.68
C SER A 4 6.62 -17.46 1.69
N LYS A 5 6.85 -17.95 0.46
CA LYS A 5 7.60 -17.21 -0.55
C LYS A 5 6.79 -16.03 -1.06
N LYS A 6 5.49 -16.24 -1.36
CA LYS A 6 4.59 -15.15 -1.74
C LYS A 6 4.47 -14.12 -0.63
N LEU A 7 4.35 -14.58 0.62
CA LEU A 7 4.29 -13.69 1.79
C LEU A 7 5.54 -12.84 1.91
N GLU A 8 6.71 -13.44 1.74
CA GLU A 8 7.99 -12.73 1.76
C GLU A 8 8.09 -11.69 0.63
N ILE A 9 7.64 -12.03 -0.59
CA ILE A 9 7.63 -11.13 -1.74
C ILE A 9 6.71 -9.94 -1.51
N ILE A 10 5.46 -10.17 -1.07
CA ILE A 10 4.54 -9.05 -0.83
C ILE A 10 5.03 -8.18 0.33
N TYR A 11 5.58 -8.76 1.40
CA TYR A 11 6.19 -7.97 2.47
C TYR A 11 7.33 -7.10 1.98
N TRP A 12 8.17 -7.61 1.07
CA TRP A 12 9.22 -6.81 0.45
C TRP A 12 8.66 -5.60 -0.30
N VAL A 13 7.50 -5.74 -0.95
CA VAL A 13 6.77 -4.62 -1.58
C VAL A 13 6.24 -3.65 -0.53
N ILE A 14 5.62 -4.14 0.54
CA ILE A 14 5.09 -3.29 1.62
C ILE A 14 6.19 -2.48 2.30
N LEU A 15 7.37 -3.08 2.49
CA LEU A 15 8.54 -2.38 3.04
C LEU A 15 8.98 -1.18 2.20
N ALA A 16 8.65 -1.13 0.90
CA ALA A 16 8.95 0.03 0.05
C ALA A 16 8.21 1.31 0.47
N PHE A 17 7.09 1.14 1.18
CA PHE A 17 6.23 2.22 1.65
C PHE A 17 6.37 2.44 3.15
N ARG A 18 7.05 1.52 3.85
CA ARG A 18 7.36 1.64 5.26
C ARG A 18 8.41 2.74 5.43
N ASP A 19 8.25 3.57 6.44
CA ASP A 19 9.10 4.74 6.70
C ASP A 19 9.00 5.85 5.63
N TYR A 20 7.97 5.82 4.77
CA TYR A 20 7.72 6.92 3.84
C TYR A 20 7.42 8.21 4.61
N TYR A 21 8.22 9.24 4.35
CA TYR A 21 8.13 10.55 4.99
C TYR A 21 8.17 11.64 3.92
N VAL A 22 7.27 12.61 4.02
CA VAL A 22 7.26 13.82 3.19
C VAL A 22 8.05 14.90 3.92
N PRO A 23 9.23 15.33 3.41
CA PRO A 23 9.94 16.46 3.98
C PRO A 23 9.10 17.73 3.91
N GLY A 24 9.08 18.52 4.99
CA GLY A 24 8.27 19.75 5.06
C GLY A 24 8.63 20.86 4.05
N GLU A 25 9.76 20.73 3.35
CA GLU A 25 10.20 21.65 2.28
C GLU A 25 10.09 21.04 0.87
N CYS A 26 9.41 19.90 0.72
CA CYS A 26 9.32 19.24 -0.58
C CYS A 26 8.37 19.96 -1.54
N GLU A 27 8.86 20.28 -2.74
CA GLU A 27 8.04 20.84 -3.84
C GLU A 27 7.36 19.74 -4.69
N GLU A 28 7.78 18.48 -4.54
CA GLU A 28 7.19 17.35 -5.23
C GLU A 28 5.95 16.83 -4.51
N THR A 29 5.01 16.31 -5.28
CA THR A 29 3.80 15.72 -4.74
C THR A 29 4.13 14.38 -4.06
N PRO A 30 3.51 14.03 -2.92
CA PRO A 30 3.75 12.75 -2.26
C PRO A 30 3.71 11.51 -3.18
N MET A 31 2.80 11.43 -4.15
CA MET A 31 2.74 10.31 -5.11
C MET A 31 4.01 10.22 -5.98
N GLY A 32 4.54 11.35 -6.44
CA GLY A 32 5.77 11.41 -7.23
C GLY A 32 6.96 10.86 -6.43
N MET A 33 7.10 11.29 -5.18
CA MET A 33 8.13 10.78 -4.28
C MET A 33 7.97 9.29 -3.96
N MET A 34 6.74 8.80 -3.79
CA MET A 34 6.47 7.38 -3.56
C MET A 34 6.88 6.53 -4.76
N GLN A 35 6.59 7.01 -5.98
CA GLN A 35 6.99 6.31 -7.20
C GLN A 35 8.52 6.23 -7.34
N GLU A 36 9.24 7.31 -7.04
CA GLU A 36 10.71 7.30 -7.05
C GLU A 36 11.31 6.40 -5.94
N GLY A 37 10.72 6.41 -4.74
CA GLY A 37 11.20 5.59 -3.61
C GLY A 37 11.11 4.08 -3.89
N ILE A 38 10.11 3.66 -4.65
CA ILE A 38 9.88 2.26 -5.03
C ILE A 38 10.97 1.72 -5.94
N ASP A 39 11.58 2.55 -6.80
CA ASP A 39 12.62 2.08 -7.73
C ASP A 39 13.79 1.43 -6.99
N ASN A 40 14.13 1.90 -5.80
CA ASN A 40 15.19 1.31 -4.97
C ASN A 40 14.80 -0.07 -4.40
N TYR A 41 13.53 -0.27 -4.05
CA TYR A 41 13.03 -1.55 -3.54
C TYR A 41 12.79 -2.56 -4.67
N LEU A 42 12.37 -2.07 -5.84
CA LEU A 42 12.17 -2.87 -7.05
C LEU A 42 13.48 -3.25 -7.76
N GLN A 43 14.55 -2.47 -7.60
CA GLN A 43 15.91 -2.89 -7.97
C GLN A 43 16.35 -4.19 -7.28
N GLY A 44 15.73 -4.53 -6.14
CA GLY A 44 15.90 -5.82 -5.45
C GLY A 44 15.29 -7.02 -6.19
N PHE A 45 14.46 -6.79 -7.21
CA PHE A 45 14.00 -7.81 -8.16
C PHE A 45 14.94 -7.88 -9.36
N ASP A 46 14.88 -8.97 -10.12
CA ASP A 46 15.83 -9.41 -11.15
C ASP A 46 16.09 -8.43 -12.33
N ILE A 47 16.62 -7.25 -12.05
CA ILE A 47 17.18 -6.31 -13.01
C ILE A 47 18.70 -6.55 -13.13
N GLN A 48 19.37 -7.11 -12.11
CA GLN A 48 20.79 -7.52 -12.14
C GLN A 48 21.14 -8.64 -11.12
N GLY A 49 20.31 -9.69 -11.00
CA GLY A 49 20.54 -10.77 -10.01
C GLY A 49 19.88 -10.52 -8.65
N GLY A 50 18.69 -9.90 -8.66
CA GLY A 50 17.89 -9.59 -7.47
C GLY A 50 17.43 -10.82 -6.68
N ARG A 51 16.96 -10.60 -5.45
CA ARG A 51 16.48 -11.63 -4.51
C ARG A 51 15.28 -12.42 -5.06
N PHE A 52 14.45 -11.76 -5.85
CA PHE A 52 13.22 -12.32 -6.41
C PHE A 52 13.09 -11.99 -7.90
N ARG A 53 12.31 -12.78 -8.64
CA ARG A 53 12.04 -12.53 -10.06
C ARG A 53 10.78 -11.70 -10.23
N ILE A 54 10.74 -10.84 -11.24
CA ILE A 54 9.56 -10.03 -11.58
C ILE A 54 8.33 -10.92 -11.86
N VAL A 55 8.51 -12.10 -12.45
CA VAL A 55 7.41 -13.06 -12.65
C VAL A 55 6.85 -13.59 -11.33
N ASP A 56 7.69 -13.82 -10.32
CA ASP A 56 7.25 -14.27 -9.00
C ASP A 56 6.47 -13.14 -8.28
N LEU A 57 6.87 -11.88 -8.49
CA LEU A 57 6.14 -10.70 -8.00
C LEU A 57 4.77 -10.58 -8.66
N LYS A 58 4.68 -10.72 -9.99
CA LYS A 58 3.42 -10.67 -10.72
C LYS A 58 2.42 -11.70 -10.18
N ASP A 59 2.85 -12.95 -10.08
CA ASP A 59 2.02 -14.04 -9.56
C ASP A 59 1.59 -13.79 -8.09
N THR A 60 2.48 -13.21 -7.29
CA THR A 60 2.20 -12.83 -5.90
C THR A 60 1.13 -11.75 -5.81
N LEU A 61 1.27 -10.66 -6.58
CA LEU A 61 0.29 -9.59 -6.61
C LEU A 61 -1.08 -10.10 -7.09
N LEU A 62 -1.11 -10.87 -8.19
CA LEU A 62 -2.35 -11.50 -8.65
C LEU A 62 -3.04 -12.32 -7.55
N CYS A 63 -2.28 -13.13 -6.81
CA CYS A 63 -2.81 -13.89 -5.67
C CYS A 63 -3.32 -12.96 -4.55
N ALA A 64 -2.62 -11.87 -4.24
CA ALA A 64 -2.96 -10.97 -3.16
C ALA A 64 -4.25 -10.17 -3.43
N TYR A 65 -4.43 -9.69 -4.66
CA TYR A 65 -5.65 -8.97 -5.05
C TYR A 65 -6.89 -9.87 -5.15
N GLN A 66 -6.69 -11.18 -5.30
CA GLN A 66 -7.76 -12.18 -5.24
C GLN A 66 -8.00 -12.74 -3.83
N SER A 67 -7.15 -12.37 -2.86
CA SER A 67 -7.30 -12.80 -1.47
C SER A 67 -8.27 -11.89 -0.71
N ASP A 68 -8.73 -12.37 0.44
CA ASP A 68 -9.59 -11.61 1.34
C ASP A 68 -8.91 -10.31 1.83
N ILE A 69 -9.71 -9.31 2.20
CA ILE A 69 -9.27 -8.06 2.79
C ILE A 69 -8.47 -8.28 4.08
N GLU A 70 -8.74 -9.39 4.81
CA GLU A 70 -7.98 -9.78 5.99
C GLU A 70 -6.47 -9.90 5.72
N LEU A 71 -6.05 -10.41 4.55
CA LEU A 71 -4.64 -10.47 4.18
C LEU A 71 -4.02 -9.06 4.22
N TRP A 72 -4.73 -8.09 3.67
CA TRP A 72 -4.25 -6.72 3.54
C TRP A 72 -4.22 -6.00 4.87
N TRP A 73 -5.17 -6.28 5.76
CA TRP A 73 -5.10 -5.85 7.16
C TRP A 73 -3.86 -6.42 7.87
N ARG A 74 -3.55 -7.70 7.67
CA ARG A 74 -2.38 -8.36 8.28
C ARG A 74 -1.04 -7.84 7.76
N LEU A 75 -0.98 -7.36 6.52
CA LEU A 75 0.23 -6.76 5.96
C LEU A 75 0.65 -5.48 6.68
N ASN A 76 -0.29 -4.83 7.38
CA ASN A 76 -0.04 -3.64 8.18
C ASN A 76 -0.07 -3.92 9.69
N CYS A 77 -0.05 -5.18 10.12
CA CYS A 77 0.05 -5.57 11.54
C CYS A 77 1.51 -5.69 12.01
N HIS A 78 1.74 -5.42 13.31
CA HIS A 78 3.05 -5.67 13.94
C HIS A 78 3.39 -7.17 14.00
N ASP A 79 2.36 -8.02 14.08
CA ASP A 79 2.44 -9.47 13.95
C ASP A 79 1.42 -9.94 12.91
N PHE A 80 1.89 -10.61 11.86
CA PHE A 80 1.03 -11.18 10.81
C PHE A 80 0.03 -12.20 11.38
N ASN A 81 0.39 -12.88 12.47
CA ASN A 81 -0.42 -13.92 13.10
C ASN A 81 -1.23 -13.40 14.28
N ALA A 82 -1.38 -12.08 14.44
CA ALA A 82 -2.22 -11.51 15.48
C ALA A 82 -3.65 -12.06 15.40
N GLU A 83 -4.26 -12.25 16.56
CA GLU A 83 -5.66 -12.65 16.69
C GLU A 83 -6.58 -11.44 16.43
N PRO A 84 -7.79 -11.63 15.87
CA PRO A 84 -8.74 -10.56 15.65
C PRO A 84 -9.14 -9.82 16.95
N PRO A 85 -9.58 -8.56 16.87
CA PRO A 85 -9.88 -7.81 15.64
C PRO A 85 -8.60 -7.23 15.00
N ILE A 86 -8.36 -7.53 13.72
CA ILE A 86 -7.07 -7.28 13.06
C ILE A 86 -6.83 -5.79 12.88
N ASN A 87 -7.89 -5.00 12.69
CA ASN A 87 -7.84 -3.55 12.59
C ASN A 87 -7.35 -2.85 13.87
N GLU A 88 -7.33 -3.52 15.02
CA GLU A 88 -6.83 -2.96 16.30
C GLU A 88 -5.35 -3.30 16.59
N VAL A 89 -4.74 -4.22 15.82
CA VAL A 89 -3.37 -4.73 16.02
C VAL A 89 -2.40 -4.22 14.94
N GLN A 90 -2.75 -3.10 14.32
CA GLN A 90 -1.94 -2.44 13.29
C GLN A 90 -0.60 -1.96 13.86
N VAL A 91 0.41 -1.79 12.99
CA VAL A 91 1.69 -1.16 13.36
C VAL A 91 1.43 0.28 13.79
N GLU A 92 2.23 0.79 14.73
CA GLU A 92 2.22 2.20 15.15
C GLU A 92 2.39 3.15 13.95
N ASP A 93 1.82 4.34 14.06
CA ASP A 93 1.49 5.24 12.95
C ASP A 93 2.71 5.69 12.12
N ASP A 94 3.87 5.79 12.74
CA ASP A 94 5.15 6.18 12.14
C ASP A 94 5.99 4.98 11.66
N LEU A 95 5.59 3.75 11.98
CA LEU A 95 6.30 2.51 11.66
C LEU A 95 5.55 1.62 10.67
N GLY A 96 4.31 1.96 10.34
CA GLY A 96 3.42 1.22 9.43
C GLY A 96 3.35 1.78 8.01
N VAL A 97 2.45 1.24 7.20
CA VAL A 97 2.14 1.75 5.85
C VAL A 97 0.82 2.52 5.78
N GLN A 98 0.11 2.70 6.91
CA GLN A 98 -1.11 3.52 6.97
C GLN A 98 -0.85 4.93 6.45
N SER A 99 0.17 5.60 6.98
CA SER A 99 0.50 6.99 6.64
C SER A 99 0.72 7.15 5.14
N ALA A 100 1.55 6.30 4.54
CA ALA A 100 1.79 6.29 3.09
C ALA A 100 0.51 6.03 2.29
N SER A 101 -0.31 5.07 2.73
CA SER A 101 -1.57 4.71 2.07
C SER A 101 -2.57 5.87 2.09
N VAL A 102 -2.69 6.56 3.22
CA VAL A 102 -3.60 7.70 3.43
C VAL A 102 -3.15 8.91 2.63
N LEU A 103 -1.85 9.23 2.67
CA LEU A 103 -1.25 10.30 1.85
C LEU A 103 -1.53 10.05 0.36
N PHE A 104 -1.27 8.83 -0.11
CA PHE A 104 -1.52 8.46 -1.50
C PHE A 104 -3.00 8.58 -1.87
N TRP A 105 -3.88 8.04 -1.03
CA TRP A 105 -5.33 8.04 -1.26
C TRP A 105 -5.86 9.45 -1.53
N VAL A 106 -5.48 10.39 -0.68
CA VAL A 106 -5.98 11.76 -0.76
C VAL A 106 -5.41 12.49 -1.95
N GLU A 107 -4.12 12.35 -2.20
CA GLU A 107 -3.52 12.98 -3.36
C GLU A 107 -4.14 12.45 -4.66
N TYR A 108 -4.35 11.12 -4.74
CA TYR A 108 -4.97 10.46 -5.88
C TYR A 108 -6.35 11.03 -6.20
N PHE A 109 -7.15 11.35 -5.16
CA PHE A 109 -8.48 11.95 -5.32
C PHE A 109 -8.48 13.49 -5.37
N GLY A 110 -7.31 14.13 -5.43
CA GLY A 110 -7.18 15.59 -5.57
C GLY A 110 -7.55 16.37 -4.30
N LEU A 111 -7.52 15.71 -3.14
CA LEU A 111 -7.84 16.29 -1.83
C LEU A 111 -6.59 16.91 -1.15
N GLY A 112 -5.44 16.93 -1.82
CA GLY A 112 -4.14 17.32 -1.24
C GLY A 112 -4.08 18.74 -0.65
N LYS A 113 -4.98 19.66 -1.03
CA LYS A 113 -5.08 20.99 -0.39
C LYS A 113 -5.68 20.93 1.02
N GLU A 114 -6.45 19.90 1.33
CA GLU A 114 -7.03 19.65 2.65
C GLU A 114 -6.01 19.02 3.61
N PHE A 115 -4.85 18.55 3.11
CA PHE A 115 -3.84 17.81 3.88
C PHE A 115 -2.71 18.65 4.47
N MET A 116 -2.67 19.93 4.11
CA MET A 116 -1.88 20.92 4.84
C MET A 116 -2.50 21.21 6.22
N ASP A 117 -3.68 20.65 6.51
CA ASP A 117 -4.34 20.64 7.81
C ASP A 117 -4.11 19.27 8.48
N GLN A 118 -3.35 19.28 9.57
CA GLN A 118 -3.03 18.08 10.34
C GLN A 118 -4.31 17.40 10.88
N ASP A 119 -5.31 18.18 11.28
CA ASP A 119 -6.57 17.63 11.82
C ASP A 119 -7.31 16.80 10.75
N LYS A 120 -7.15 17.18 9.47
CA LYS A 120 -7.72 16.44 8.33
C LYS A 120 -6.92 15.20 8.00
N PHE A 121 -5.60 15.27 8.08
CA PHE A 121 -4.74 14.09 7.95
C PHE A 121 -5.13 13.02 8.98
N ASP A 122 -5.23 13.42 10.24
CA ASP A 122 -5.59 12.56 11.36
C ASP A 122 -7.00 11.94 11.15
N GLU A 123 -7.97 12.72 10.65
CA GLU A 123 -9.33 12.21 10.33
C GLU A 123 -9.32 11.09 9.27
N TYR A 124 -8.50 11.21 8.22
CA TYR A 124 -8.37 10.15 7.21
C TYR A 124 -7.54 8.98 7.72
N PHE A 125 -6.57 9.26 8.58
CA PHE A 125 -5.73 8.25 9.21
C PHE A 125 -6.56 7.32 10.11
N ASP A 126 -7.42 7.89 10.97
CA ASP A 126 -8.39 7.16 11.80
C ASP A 126 -9.35 6.30 10.97
N LYS A 127 -9.55 6.65 9.69
CA LYS A 127 -10.41 5.94 8.74
C LYS A 127 -9.64 5.00 7.81
N TYR A 128 -8.35 4.75 8.09
CA TYR A 128 -7.52 3.87 7.29
C TYR A 128 -8.23 2.55 7.00
N HIS A 129 -8.19 2.15 5.73
CA HIS A 129 -8.73 0.89 5.27
C HIS A 129 -7.78 0.28 4.24
N PRO A 130 -7.61 -1.06 4.17
CA PRO A 130 -6.63 -1.65 3.27
C PRO A 130 -6.92 -1.45 1.77
N GLU A 131 -8.10 -0.96 1.40
CA GLU A 131 -8.36 -0.48 0.03
C GLU A 131 -7.45 0.71 -0.34
N MET A 132 -7.03 1.53 0.63
CA MET A 132 -6.04 2.59 0.41
C MET A 132 -4.66 1.99 0.07
N LEU A 133 -4.25 0.96 0.81
CA LEU A 133 -3.00 0.24 0.57
C LEU A 133 -3.02 -0.48 -0.78
N LYS A 134 -4.13 -1.13 -1.13
CA LYS A 134 -4.33 -1.73 -2.46
C LYS A 134 -4.18 -0.68 -3.55
N LEU A 135 -4.80 0.49 -3.40
CA LEU A 135 -4.68 1.55 -4.41
C LEU A 135 -3.22 1.99 -4.59
N LEU A 136 -2.50 2.21 -3.49
CA LEU A 136 -1.07 2.54 -3.48
C LEU A 136 -0.23 1.48 -4.21
N VAL A 137 -0.36 0.21 -3.83
CA VAL A 137 0.38 -0.90 -4.47
C VAL A 137 0.02 -1.04 -5.94
N LYS A 138 -1.25 -0.86 -6.31
CA LYS A 138 -1.67 -0.93 -7.71
C LYS A 138 -0.96 0.16 -8.52
N CYS A 139 -1.10 1.42 -8.11
CA CYS A 139 -0.61 2.54 -8.89
C CYS A 139 0.92 2.63 -8.92
N CYS A 140 1.59 2.32 -7.82
CA CYS A 140 3.02 2.55 -7.72
C CYS A 140 3.86 1.29 -7.96
N VAL A 141 3.26 0.10 -7.99
CA VAL A 141 3.97 -1.17 -8.26
C VAL A 141 3.43 -1.85 -9.51
N TRP A 142 2.13 -2.15 -9.55
CA TRP A 142 1.55 -2.90 -10.68
C TRP A 142 1.60 -2.10 -11.98
N ASP A 143 1.09 -0.87 -11.99
CA ASP A 143 1.02 -0.06 -13.20
C ASP A 143 2.41 0.33 -13.73
N VAL A 144 3.41 0.41 -12.85
CA VAL A 144 4.80 0.72 -13.19
C VAL A 144 5.50 -0.48 -13.83
N LEU A 145 5.36 -1.67 -13.23
CA LEU A 145 6.05 -2.89 -13.69
C LEU A 145 5.34 -3.60 -14.85
N PHE A 146 4.02 -3.47 -14.93
CA PHE A 146 3.18 -4.15 -15.91
C PHE A 146 2.30 -3.14 -16.66
N PRO A 147 2.90 -2.15 -17.35
CA PRO A 147 2.16 -1.05 -17.95
C PRO A 147 1.17 -1.56 -19.00
N GLY A 148 -0.09 -1.13 -18.87
CA GLY A 148 -1.19 -1.53 -19.76
C GLY A 148 -1.81 -2.89 -19.46
N GLU A 149 -1.30 -3.64 -18.47
CA GLU A 149 -1.91 -4.89 -18.04
C GLU A 149 -3.07 -4.64 -17.05
N THR A 150 -4.16 -5.38 -17.23
CA THR A 150 -5.29 -5.34 -16.29
C THR A 150 -4.98 -6.17 -15.05
N LEU A 151 -5.31 -5.64 -13.86
CA LEU A 151 -5.22 -6.36 -12.59
C LEU A 151 -6.58 -7.05 -12.29
N PRO A 152 -6.73 -8.36 -12.51
CA PRO A 152 -8.02 -9.03 -12.37
C PRO A 152 -8.45 -9.08 -10.89
N GLY A 153 -9.75 -8.87 -10.64
CA GLY A 153 -10.31 -8.92 -9.29
C GLY A 153 -10.18 -7.62 -8.49
N TYR A 154 -9.56 -6.58 -9.06
CA TYR A 154 -9.49 -5.26 -8.43
C TYR A 154 -10.23 -4.22 -9.28
N THR A 155 -11.09 -3.45 -8.62
CA THR A 155 -11.73 -2.27 -9.22
C THR A 155 -11.18 -1.05 -8.53
N VAL A 156 -10.56 -0.16 -9.30
CA VAL A 156 -10.02 1.11 -8.77
C VAL A 156 -11.19 1.92 -8.19
N PRO A 157 -11.10 2.38 -6.93
CA PRO A 157 -12.13 3.22 -6.34
C PRO A 157 -12.33 4.52 -7.12
N THR A 158 -13.57 4.97 -7.24
CA THR A 158 -13.93 6.17 -8.03
C THR A 158 -14.07 7.43 -7.19
N SER A 159 -13.99 7.32 -5.86
CA SER A 159 -14.13 8.43 -4.92
C SER A 159 -13.35 8.17 -3.64
N ALA A 160 -12.99 9.25 -2.94
CA ALA A 160 -12.32 9.19 -1.64
C ALA A 160 -13.23 8.76 -0.47
N ASP A 161 -14.54 8.63 -0.68
CA ASP A 161 -15.52 8.25 0.34
C ASP A 161 -15.29 6.81 0.83
N THR A 162 -14.97 6.67 2.11
CA THR A 162 -14.69 5.40 2.78
C THR A 162 -15.88 4.83 3.53
N SER A 163 -17.03 5.52 3.54
CA SER A 163 -18.20 5.14 4.35
C SER A 163 -18.80 3.77 3.99
N SER A 164 -18.49 3.26 2.80
CA SER A 164 -18.94 1.96 2.30
C SER A 164 -17.97 0.81 2.59
N PHE A 165 -16.81 1.08 3.18
CA PHE A 165 -15.81 0.07 3.46
C PHE A 165 -16.20 -0.80 4.65
N ASP A 166 -15.82 -2.07 4.58
CA ASP A 166 -16.06 -3.04 5.63
C ASP A 166 -14.84 -3.11 6.55
N TYR A 167 -15.00 -2.57 7.75
CA TYR A 167 -13.96 -2.55 8.79
C TYR A 167 -14.02 -3.77 9.71
N THR A 168 -14.89 -4.75 9.42
CA THR A 168 -14.99 -5.98 10.21
C THR A 168 -13.98 -7.02 9.71
N ALA A 169 -12.75 -6.93 10.21
CA ALA A 169 -11.67 -7.89 9.92
C ALA A 169 -10.99 -8.39 11.20
#